data_AF-A0A7D7L153-F1
#
_entry.id   AF-A0A7D7L153-F1
#
_cell.length_a   1.000
_cell.length_b   1.000
_cell.length_c   1.000
_cell.angle_alpha   90.00
_cell.angle_beta   90.00
_cell.angle_gamma   90.00
#
_symmetry.space_group_name_H-M   'P 1'
#
loop_
_entity.id
_entity.type
_entity.pdbx_description
1 polymer ?
#
loop_
_entity_poly.entity_id
_entity_poly.type
_entity_poly.pdbx_seq_one_letter_code
_entity_poly.pdbx_strand_id
1 'polypeptide(L)'
;MNEELKTADLYSALNKPNLIFGADRELILSVGVVAFALIFTGLNLISIIIGISLLVFSNYFLRLMAKADPLMRQVFLRQNKYRKFYISRSTPFIKE
;
A
#
# COMPACT_ATOMS: atom_id res chain seq x y z
N MET A 1 -8.31 15.59 46.72
CA MET A 1 -7.64 14.72 45.74
C MET A 1 -7.79 15.43 44.40
N ASN A 2 -6.86 16.34 44.11
CA ASN A 2 -6.93 17.19 42.93
C ASN A 2 -6.18 16.45 41.82
N GLU A 3 -6.91 15.80 40.92
CA GLU A 3 -6.30 15.25 39.71
C GLU A 3 -6.06 16.40 38.73
N GLU A 4 -4.81 16.83 38.62
CA GLU A 4 -4.39 17.76 37.57
C GLU A 4 -4.41 17.02 36.21
N LEU A 5 -5.13 17.59 35.25
CA LEU A 5 -5.22 17.07 33.89
C LEU A 5 -3.84 17.16 33.21
N LYS A 6 -3.23 16.02 32.92
CA LYS A 6 -1.99 15.94 32.12
C LYS A 6 -2.31 16.29 30.67
N THR A 7 -1.75 17.39 30.17
CA THR A 7 -1.79 17.74 28.76
C THR A 7 -0.55 17.19 28.04
N ALA A 8 -0.74 16.72 26.81
CA ALA A 8 0.34 16.23 25.95
C ALA A 8 0.17 16.82 24.54
N ASP A 9 1.27 17.24 23.93
CA ASP A 9 1.26 17.79 22.58
C ASP A 9 1.10 16.67 21.54
N LEU A 10 0.01 16.73 20.77
CA LEU A 10 -0.25 15.80 19.68
C LEU A 10 0.19 16.40 18.35
N TYR A 11 1.27 15.88 17.80
CA TYR A 11 1.79 16.31 16.50
C TYR A 11 1.10 15.58 15.34
N SER A 12 0.74 16.32 14.29
CA SER A 12 0.16 15.75 13.06
C SER A 12 1.05 14.68 12.40
N ALA A 13 2.37 14.75 12.60
CA ALA A 13 3.33 13.76 12.11
C ALA A 13 3.05 12.34 12.62
N LEU A 14 2.43 12.19 13.79
CA LEU A 14 2.16 10.89 14.40
C LEU A 14 1.13 10.07 13.61
N ASN A 15 0.25 10.73 12.85
CA ASN A 15 -0.84 10.09 12.11
C ASN A 15 -0.65 10.15 10.59
N LYS A 16 0.46 10.70 10.10
CA LYS A 16 0.74 10.78 8.66
C LYS A 16 1.29 9.43 8.17
N PRO A 17 0.76 8.88 7.06
CA PRO A 17 1.26 7.63 6.50
C PRO A 17 2.69 7.84 5.96
N ASN A 18 3.56 6.87 6.27
CA ASN A 18 4.95 6.89 5.80
C ASN A 18 5.06 6.29 4.39
N LEU A 19 5.13 7.17 3.39
CA LEU A 19 5.26 6.79 1.97
C LEU A 19 6.72 6.85 1.52
N ILE A 20 7.18 5.82 0.81
CA ILE A 20 8.52 5.78 0.21
C ILE A 20 8.39 6.04 -1.29
N PHE A 21 9.16 7.00 -1.82
CA PHE A 21 9.06 7.47 -3.22
C PHE A 21 7.64 7.89 -3.66
N GLY A 22 6.78 8.24 -2.70
CA GLY A 22 5.36 8.57 -2.93
C GLY A 22 4.46 7.34 -3.11
N ALA A 23 4.89 6.17 -2.65
CA ALA A 23 4.17 4.89 -2.71
C ALA A 23 4.14 4.20 -1.32
N ASP A 24 3.26 3.21 -1.15
CA ASP A 24 3.26 2.33 0.03
C ASP A 24 4.61 1.60 0.13
N ARG A 25 5.25 1.70 1.31
CA ARG A 25 6.58 1.15 1.59
C ARG A 25 6.72 -0.32 1.26
N GLU A 26 5.76 -1.15 1.64
CA GLU A 26 5.88 -2.60 1.46
C GLU A 26 5.71 -2.99 -0.01
N LEU A 27 4.83 -2.29 -0.73
CA LEU A 27 4.60 -2.53 -2.14
C LEU A 27 5.82 -2.11 -2.97
N ILE A 28 6.39 -0.92 -2.72
CA ILE A 28 7.54 -0.46 -3.51
C ILE A 28 8.78 -1.33 -3.27
N LEU A 29 9.00 -1.79 -2.04
CA LEU A 29 10.10 -2.68 -1.71
C LEU A 29 9.93 -4.06 -2.36
N SER A 30 8.72 -4.63 -2.34
CA SER A 30 8.48 -5.94 -2.97
C SER A 30 8.66 -5.91 -4.49
N VAL A 31 8.17 -4.85 -5.16
CA VAL A 31 8.41 -4.61 -6.59
C VAL A 31 9.90 -4.46 -6.88
N GLY A 32 10.63 -3.70 -6.05
CA GLY A 32 12.08 -3.54 -6.17
C GLY A 32 12.82 -4.87 -6.14
N VAL A 33 12.48 -5.74 -5.19
CA VAL A 33 13.07 -7.08 -5.06
C VAL A 33 12.74 -7.94 -6.27
N VAL A 34 11.50 -7.95 -6.75
CA VAL A 34 11.08 -8.75 -7.92
C VAL A 34 11.79 -8.29 -9.19
N ALA A 35 11.87 -6.97 -9.43
CA ALA A 35 12.56 -6.43 -10.58
C ALA A 35 14.07 -6.71 -10.54
N PHE A 36 14.68 -6.57 -9.37
CA PHE A 36 16.09 -6.91 -9.17
C PHE A 36 16.33 -8.40 -9.44
N ALA A 37 15.52 -9.29 -8.88
CA ALA A 37 15.59 -10.72 -9.13
C ALA A 37 15.45 -11.05 -10.63
N LEU A 38 14.51 -10.42 -11.34
CA LEU A 38 14.31 -10.62 -12.78
C LEU A 38 15.55 -10.24 -13.60
N ILE A 39 16.20 -9.12 -13.27
CA ILE A 39 17.42 -8.68 -13.95
C ILE A 39 18.56 -9.66 -13.69
N PHE A 40 18.74 -10.09 -12.44
CA PHE A 40 19.81 -11.02 -12.04
C PHE A 40 19.63 -12.44 -12.56
N THR A 41 18.39 -12.91 -12.72
CA THR A 41 18.14 -14.23 -13.31
C THR A 41 18.46 -14.25 -14.81
N GLY A 42 18.19 -13.15 -15.51
CA GLY A 42 18.36 -13.10 -16.96
C GLY A 42 19.75 -12.66 -17.43
N LEU A 43 20.37 -11.68 -16.76
CA LEU A 43 21.65 -11.02 -17.14
C LEU A 43 21.78 -10.64 -18.64
N ASN A 44 20.66 -10.55 -19.35
CA ASN A 44 20.58 -10.20 -20.76
C ASN A 44 20.07 -8.78 -20.91
N LEU A 45 20.42 -8.11 -22.03
CA LEU A 45 19.93 -6.76 -22.33
C LEU A 45 18.40 -6.67 -22.31
N ILE A 46 17.73 -7.70 -22.83
CA ILE A 46 16.26 -7.77 -22.84
C ILE A 46 15.71 -7.83 -21.41
N SER A 47 16.30 -8.66 -20.54
CA SER A 47 15.89 -8.78 -19.13
C SER A 47 16.09 -7.47 -18.36
N ILE A 48 17.16 -6.74 -18.65
CA ILE A 48 17.42 -5.40 -18.08
C ILE A 48 16.33 -4.42 -18.51
N ILE A 49 16.03 -4.34 -19.81
CA ILE A 49 15.00 -3.43 -20.34
C ILE A 49 13.63 -3.75 -19.74
N ILE A 50 13.26 -5.04 -19.68
CA ILE A 50 12.00 -5.47 -19.08
C ILE A 50 11.97 -5.16 -17.58
N GLY A 51 13.06 -5.41 -16.85
CA GLY A 51 13.14 -5.11 -15.41
C GLY A 51 13.01 -3.62 -15.10
N ILE A 52 13.69 -2.76 -15.86
CA ILE A 52 13.57 -1.29 -15.72
C ILE A 52 12.16 -0.82 -16.08
N SER A 53 11.61 -1.32 -17.19
CA SER A 53 10.23 -1.00 -17.60
C SER A 53 9.24 -1.37 -16.49
N LEU A 54 9.35 -2.58 -15.94
CA LEU A 54 8.52 -3.05 -14.84
C LEU A 54 8.63 -2.16 -13.60
N LEU A 55 9.85 -1.72 -13.24
CA LEU A 55 10.05 -0.77 -12.15
C LEU A 55 9.33 0.55 -12.39
N VAL A 56 9.50 1.15 -13.58
CA VAL A 56 8.92 2.46 -13.90
C VAL A 56 7.40 2.39 -13.92
N PHE A 57 6.82 1.42 -14.62
CA PHE A 57 5.37 1.25 -14.68
C PHE A 57 4.77 0.96 -13.30
N SER A 58 5.38 0.03 -12.55
CA SER A 58 4.88 -0.29 -11.22
C SER A 58 4.94 0.91 -10.28
N ASN A 59 6.06 1.65 -10.25
CA ASN A 59 6.17 2.89 -9.48
C ASN A 59 5.09 3.92 -9.84
N TYR A 60 4.78 4.08 -11.13
CA TYR A 60 3.74 4.99 -11.60
C TYR A 60 2.36 4.61 -11.02
N PHE A 61 1.97 3.34 -11.13
CA PHE A 61 0.70 2.85 -10.59
C PHE A 61 0.65 2.92 -9.06
N LEU A 62 1.74 2.58 -8.37
CA LEU A 62 1.82 2.68 -6.91
C LEU A 62 1.69 4.13 -6.44
N ARG A 63 2.24 5.10 -7.18
CA ARG A 63 2.08 6.52 -6.88
C ARG A 63 0.65 7.00 -7.13
N LEU A 64 0.00 6.49 -8.17
CA LEU A 64 -1.42 6.78 -8.42
C LEU A 64 -2.30 6.24 -7.27
N MET A 65 -2.03 5.02 -6.82
CA MET A 65 -2.68 4.39 -5.67
C MET A 65 -2.49 5.22 -4.39
N ALA A 66 -1.25 5.60 -4.06
CA ALA A 66 -0.95 6.37 -2.86
C ALA A 66 -1.57 7.78 -2.87
N LYS A 67 -1.78 8.37 -4.07
CA LYS A 67 -2.52 9.63 -4.21
C LYS A 67 -4.02 9.47 -3.95
N ALA A 68 -4.61 8.33 -4.32
CA ALA A 68 -6.02 8.07 -4.11
C ALA A 68 -6.32 7.74 -2.64
N ASP A 69 -5.60 6.76 -2.08
CA ASP A 69 -5.66 6.42 -0.66
C ASP A 69 -4.35 5.75 -0.22
N PRO A 70 -3.56 6.35 0.69
CA PRO A 70 -2.31 5.78 1.17
C PRO A 70 -2.48 4.50 2.00
N LEU A 71 -3.68 4.21 2.51
CA LEU A 71 -3.98 3.02 3.31
C LEU A 71 -4.74 1.94 2.53
N MET A 72 -4.91 2.11 1.21
CA MET A 72 -5.72 1.25 0.34
C MET A 72 -5.34 -0.23 0.45
N ARG A 73 -4.05 -0.56 0.60
CA ARG A 73 -3.57 -1.94 0.79
C ARG A 73 -4.19 -2.60 2.03
N GLN A 74 -4.19 -1.89 3.16
CA GLN A 74 -4.66 -2.43 4.43
C GLN A 74 -6.17 -2.67 4.39
N VAL A 75 -6.90 -1.71 3.80
CA VAL A 75 -8.35 -1.83 3.58
C VAL A 75 -8.67 -2.98 2.66
N PHE A 76 -7.93 -3.14 1.55
CA PHE A 76 -8.13 -4.24 0.60
C PHE A 76 -7.88 -5.61 1.22
N LEU A 77 -6.79 -5.78 1.98
CA LEU A 77 -6.49 -7.03 2.66
C LEU A 77 -7.55 -7.38 3.70
N ARG A 78 -8.01 -6.37 4.46
CA ARG A 78 -9.11 -6.53 5.42
C ARG A 78 -10.40 -6.94 4.70
N GLN A 79 -10.78 -6.23 3.65
CA GLN A 79 -11.96 -6.53 2.85
C GLN A 79 -11.91 -7.98 2.33
N ASN A 80 -10.78 -8.40 1.77
CA ASN A 80 -10.63 -9.75 1.24
C ASN A 80 -10.73 -10.83 2.35
N LYS A 81 -10.12 -10.59 3.52
CA LYS A 81 -10.21 -11.49 4.68
C LYS A 81 -11.65 -11.64 5.17
N TYR A 82 -12.38 -10.54 5.28
CA TYR A 82 -13.73 -10.54 5.83
C TYR A 82 -14.81 -10.77 4.77
N ARG A 83 -14.49 -10.83 3.48
CA ARG A 83 -15.47 -10.97 2.38
C ARG A 83 -16.47 -12.12 2.57
N LYS A 84 -16.02 -13.25 3.13
CA LYS A 84 -16.88 -14.43 3.38
C LYS A 84 -17.85 -14.25 4.54
N PHE A 85 -17.46 -13.49 5.56
CA PHE A 85 -18.22 -13.30 6.80
C PHE A 85 -19.05 -12.01 6.76
N TYR A 86 -18.48 -10.96 6.19
CA TYR A 86 -19.06 -9.64 6.06
C TYR A 86 -19.18 -9.30 4.58
N ILE A 87 -20.22 -9.87 3.97
CA ILE A 87 -20.61 -9.57 2.60
C ILE A 87 -21.00 -8.09 2.54
N SER A 88 -20.53 -7.37 1.52
CA SER A 88 -20.88 -5.97 1.33
C SER A 88 -22.38 -5.83 1.07
N ARG A 89 -23.19 -5.57 2.11
CA ARG A 89 -24.61 -5.27 1.96
C ARG A 89 -24.76 -3.79 1.60
N SER A 90 -24.69 -3.49 0.31
CA SER A 90 -24.89 -2.12 -0.21
C SER A 90 -26.35 -1.67 -0.16
N THR A 91 -27.31 -2.60 -0.01
CA THR A 91 -28.75 -2.30 0.06
C THR A 91 -29.46 -3.16 1.11
N PRO A 92 -30.50 -2.64 1.78
CA PRO A 92 -31.29 -3.38 2.78
C PRO A 92 -32.16 -4.51 2.20
N PHE A 93 -32.25 -4.65 0.87
CA PHE A 93 -33.13 -5.63 0.20
C PHE A 93 -32.43 -6.93 -0.23
N ILE A 94 -31.19 -7.17 0.21
CA ILE A 94 -30.45 -8.40 -0.15
C ILE A 94 -31.10 -9.61 0.53
N LYS A 95 -31.54 -10.57 -0.29
CA LYS A 95 -32.08 -11.87 0.16
C LYS A 95 -30.89 -12.83 0.37
N GLU A 96 -30.89 -13.52 1.50
CA GLU A 96 -29.86 -14.51 1.88
C GLU A 96 -29.93 -15.79 1.04
#